data_AF-A0A971QDT7-F1
#
_entry.id   AF-A0A971QDT7-F1
#
_cell.length_a   1.000
_cell.length_b   1.000
_cell.length_c   1.000
_cell.angle_alpha   90.00
_cell.angle_beta   90.00
_cell.angle_gamma   90.00
#
_symmetry.space_group_name_H-M   'P 1'
#
loop_
_entity.id
_entity.type
_entity.pdbx_description
1 polymer ?
#
loop_
_entity_poly.entity_id
_entity_poly.type
_entity_poly.pdbx_seq_one_letter_code
_entity_poly.pdbx_strand_id
1 'polypeptide(L)' 'MNKRELIDQINRLNHTAHPDFLATFSEEELVAYLQQLRELERERRRQGQLELALV' A
#
# COMPACT_ATOMS: atom_id res chain seq x y z
N MET A 1 8.28 -6.55 -11.52
CA MET A 1 7.23 -7.23 -10.73
C MET A 1 6.14 -7.60 -11.70
N ASN A 2 5.63 -8.83 -11.62
CA ASN A 2 4.45 -9.22 -12.39
C ASN A 2 3.16 -8.79 -11.66
N LYS A 3 2.02 -8.81 -12.37
CA LYS A 3 0.71 -8.44 -11.81
C LYS A 3 0.36 -9.14 -10.49
N ARG A 4 0.68 -10.42 -10.37
CA ARG A 4 0.36 -11.21 -9.17
C ARG A 4 1.20 -10.76 -7.97
N GLU A 5 2.48 -10.51 -8.18
CA GLU A 5 3.37 -9.93 -7.15
C GLU A 5 2.91 -8.54 -6.68
N LEU A 6 2.34 -7.73 -7.58
CA LEU A 6 1.77 -6.43 -7.23
C LEU A 6 0.56 -6.59 -6.32
N ILE A 7 -0.38 -7.47 -6.70
CA ILE A 7 -1.59 -7.79 -5.91
C ILE A 7 -1.20 -8.30 -4.52
N ASP A 8 -0.24 -9.23 -4.44
CA ASP A 8 0.22 -9.78 -3.16
C ASP A 8 0.84 -8.69 -2.26
N GLN A 9 1.64 -7.78 -2.83
CA GLN A 9 2.22 -6.68 -2.05
C GLN A 9 1.17 -5.66 -1.60
N ILE A 10 0.20 -5.34 -2.45
CA ILE A 10 -0.90 -4.46 -2.10
C ILE A 10 -1.70 -5.07 -0.95
N ASN A 11 -2.00 -6.37 -1.00
CA ASN A 11 -2.77 -7.07 0.03
C ASN A 11 -2.03 -7.11 1.38
N ARG A 12 -0.69 -7.20 1.38
CA ARG A 12 0.11 -7.09 2.62
C ARG A 12 0.00 -5.72 3.30
N LEU A 13 -0.15 -4.64 2.51
CA LEU A 13 -0.29 -3.27 3.03
C LEU A 13 -1.75 -2.93 3.35
N ASN A 14 -2.68 -3.41 2.52
CA ASN A 14 -4.11 -3.20 2.62
C ASN A 14 -4.84 -4.55 2.60
N HIS A 15 -4.92 -5.20 3.75
CA HIS A 15 -5.55 -6.51 3.93
C HIS A 15 -7.07 -6.52 3.66
N THR A 16 -7.70 -5.34 3.56
CA THR A 16 -9.13 -5.23 3.24
C THR A 16 -9.39 -5.15 1.73
N ALA A 17 -8.35 -5.02 0.90
CA ALA A 17 -8.50 -5.02 -0.55
C ALA A 17 -8.72 -6.45 -1.08
N HIS A 18 -9.87 -6.70 -1.70
CA HIS A 18 -10.17 -8.02 -2.25
C HIS A 18 -9.29 -8.33 -3.47
N PRO A 19 -8.65 -9.52 -3.55
CA PRO A 19 -7.79 -9.87 -4.68
C PRO A 19 -8.50 -9.79 -6.04
N ASP A 20 -9.77 -10.18 -6.11
CA ASP A 20 -10.56 -10.12 -7.35
C ASP A 20 -10.81 -8.68 -7.82
N PHE A 21 -10.94 -7.73 -6.88
CA PHE A 21 -11.02 -6.31 -7.21
C PHE A 21 -9.68 -5.81 -7.75
N LEU A 22 -8.57 -6.19 -7.12
CA LEU A 22 -7.24 -5.80 -7.61
C LEU A 22 -6.93 -6.40 -8.99
N ALA A 23 -7.46 -7.58 -9.30
CA ALA A 23 -7.28 -8.22 -10.60
C ALA A 23 -7.91 -7.44 -11.76
N THR A 24 -8.89 -6.56 -11.51
CA THR A 24 -9.55 -5.75 -12.55
C THR A 24 -8.69 -4.58 -13.04
N PHE A 25 -7.66 -4.19 -12.30
CA PHE A 25 -6.76 -3.08 -12.65
C PHE A 25 -5.65 -3.55 -13.60
N SER A 26 -5.12 -2.62 -14.39
CA SER A 26 -3.87 -2.81 -15.13
C SER A 26 -2.65 -2.89 -14.19
N GLU A 27 -1.52 -3.38 -14.69
CA GLU A 27 -0.28 -3.40 -13.91
C GLU A 27 0.17 -1.98 -13.52
N GLU A 28 0.01 -1.01 -14.41
CA GLU A 28 0.37 0.39 -14.18
C GLU A 28 -0.45 1.01 -13.05
N GLU A 29 -1.77 0.76 -13.04
CA GLU A 29 -2.66 1.20 -11.97
C GLU A 29 -2.31 0.53 -10.63
N LEU A 30 -1.98 -0.76 -10.64
CA LEU A 30 -1.54 -1.48 -9.43
C LEU A 30 -0.21 -0.93 -8.91
N VAL A 31 0.73 -0.58 -9.78
CA VAL A 31 1.98 0.08 -9.39
C VAL A 31 1.70 1.44 -8.75
N ALA A 32 0.86 2.28 -9.36
CA ALA A 32 0.50 3.58 -8.82
C ALA A 32 -0.18 3.45 -7.45
N TYR A 33 -1.12 2.51 -7.32
CA TYR A 33 -1.80 2.24 -6.06
C TYR A 33 -0.84 1.76 -4.96
N LEU A 34 0.08 0.84 -5.29
CA LEU A 34 1.10 0.35 -4.36
C LEU A 34 2.03 1.48 -3.89
N GLN A 35 2.38 2.43 -4.76
CA GLN A 35 3.18 3.60 -4.37
C GLN A 35 2.44 4.50 -3.38
N GLN A 36 1.15 4.75 -3.61
CA GLN A 36 0.32 5.54 -2.69
C GLN A 36 0.24 4.88 -1.31
N LEU A 37 0.01 3.56 -1.24
CA LEU A 37 -0.03 2.83 0.03
C LEU A 37 1.28 2.95 0.82
N ARG A 38 2.42 2.86 0.13
CA ARG A 38 3.74 3.01 0.77
C ARG A 38 3.96 4.43 1.31
N GLU A 39 3.51 5.45 0.60
CA GLU A 39 3.64 6.83 1.08
C GLU A 39 2.75 7.09 2.30
N LEU A 40 1.52 6.56 2.31
CA LEU A 40 0.64 6.62 3.46
C LEU A 40 1.25 5.91 4.68
N GLU A 41 1.87 4.75 4.49
CA GLU A 41 2.54 4.05 5.58
C GLU A 41 3.73 4.85 6.13
N ARG A 42 4.54 5.47 5.25
CA ARG A 42 5.63 6.35 5.68
C ARG A 42 5.10 7.55 6.46
N GLU A 43 4.04 8.18 5.98
CA GLU A 43 3.43 9.32 6.67
C GLU A 43 2.91 8.93 8.05
N ARG A 44 2.22 7.79 8.15
CA ARG A 44 1.75 7.26 9.44
C ARG A 44 2.92 6.99 10.40
N ARG A 45 4.04 6.44 9.91
CA ARG A 45 5.24 6.24 10.72
C ARG A 45 5.85 7.58 11.18
N ARG A 46 5.92 8.58 10.30
CA ARG A 46 6.39 9.94 10.65
C ARG A 46 5.51 10.55 11.74
N GLN A 47 4.19 10.45 11.61
CA GLN A 47 3.24 10.95 12.59
C GLN A 47 3.39 10.26 13.95
N GLY A 48 3.46 8.92 13.98
CA GLY A 48 3.69 8.18 15.23
C GLY A 48 5.04 8.48 15.89
N GLN A 49 6.08 8.79 15.11
CA GLN A 49 7.39 9.23 15.64
C GLN A 49 7.34 10.64 16.24
N LEU A 50 6.55 11.54 15.66
CA LEU A 50 6.35 12.89 16.20
C LEU A 50 5.55 12.87 17.51
N GLU A 51 4.55 11.98 17.62
CA GLU A 51 3.79 11.81 18.87
C GLU A 51 4.65 11.27 20.03
N LEU A 52 5.61 10.37 19.76
CA LEU A 52 6.53 9.86 20.78
C LEU A 52 7.64 10.84 21.18
N ALA A 53 7.96 11.83 20.34
CA ALA A 53 9.00 12.82 20.61
C ALA A 53 8.52 14.02 21.47
N LEU A 54 7.20 14.12 21.70
CA LEU A 54 6.54 15.22 22.43
C LEU A 54 6.03 14.81 23.83
N VAL A 55 6.30 13.57 24.26
CA VAL A 55 5.97 13.02 25.59
C VAL A 55 7.26 12.74 26.35
#